data_AF-A0A2H0KS59-F1
#
_entry.id   AF-A0A2H0KS59-F1
#
_cell.length_a   1.000
_cell.length_b   1.000
_cell.length_c   1.000
_cell.angle_alpha   90.00
_cell.angle_beta   90.00
_cell.angle_gamma   90.00
#
_symmetry.space_group_name_H-M   'P 1'
#
loop_
_entity.id
_entity.type
_entity.pdbx_description
1 polymer ?
#
loop_
_entity_poly.entity_id
_entity_poly.type
_entity_poly.pdbx_seq_one_letter_code
_entity_poly.pdbx_strand_id
1 'polypeptide(L)'
;GTGQSMSINGLNPSTTYYFAIETIDEAGNVSGLSNIATATTLVSTDTTAPSTITNLSVSNPTQSSAVLSWTSPGDDGASGIATSYDIRYSTSNITSDNWAGATQVSGEPAPQVAGTSQSLTIGSLSPSTTYYFAIRATDNAGNVSALSNIASITTLSSQTSTAIPSATLTFSLKVKPQTLNLGSQGNWVTVYLMLSGDAKANNIDMGSLLLNNSLKPDSNFVGIDRNCNITISQNSSGLLLKFSRTGVQNLIGSANGSFILYLTGNIDGQSFVASGAINAVSSGSTNSSGSCCDCTKICNCQNDGFNFPFFGKLGHMKIKSCKD
;
A
#
# COMPACT_ATOMS: atom_id res chain seq x y z
N GLY A 1 8.79 -26.96 -78.39
CA GLY A 1 9.90 -26.46 -77.56
C GLY A 1 9.86 -27.12 -76.21
N THR A 2 10.97 -27.13 -75.49
CA THR A 2 11.03 -27.49 -74.07
C THR A 2 10.66 -26.30 -73.20
N GLY A 3 10.03 -26.53 -72.04
CA GLY A 3 9.80 -25.47 -71.06
C GLY A 3 11.11 -25.00 -70.44
N GLN A 4 11.17 -23.72 -70.08
CA GLN A 4 12.28 -23.10 -69.34
C GLN A 4 11.73 -22.38 -68.11
N SER A 5 12.51 -22.30 -67.04
CA SER A 5 12.11 -21.67 -65.78
C SER A 5 13.28 -20.98 -65.10
N MET A 6 13.03 -19.82 -64.49
CA MET A 6 14.01 -19.06 -63.70
C MET A 6 13.38 -18.64 -62.37
N SER A 7 14.16 -18.72 -61.28
CA SER A 7 13.77 -18.18 -59.97
C SER A 7 14.30 -16.75 -59.83
N ILE A 8 13.43 -15.83 -59.40
CA ILE A 8 13.76 -14.42 -59.16
C ILE A 8 13.75 -14.19 -57.66
N ASN A 9 14.90 -13.79 -57.11
CA ASN A 9 15.12 -13.59 -55.67
C ASN A 9 15.24 -12.10 -55.35
N GLY A 10 15.10 -11.73 -54.06
CA GLY A 10 15.28 -10.34 -53.61
C GLY A 10 14.10 -9.41 -53.92
N LEU A 11 12.91 -9.97 -54.13
CA LEU A 11 11.67 -9.20 -54.29
C LEU A 11 11.15 -8.71 -52.93
N ASN A 12 10.61 -7.50 -52.88
CA ASN A 12 9.97 -6.95 -51.68
C ASN A 12 8.69 -7.75 -51.35
N PRO A 13 8.35 -7.96 -50.07
CA PRO A 13 7.10 -8.59 -49.65
C PRO A 13 5.87 -7.75 -50.00
N SER A 14 4.70 -8.37 -50.04
CA SER A 14 3.39 -7.73 -50.30
C SER A 14 3.36 -6.81 -51.54
N THR A 15 4.21 -7.08 -52.53
CA THR A 15 4.44 -6.20 -53.69
C THR A 15 4.08 -6.93 -54.98
N THR A 16 3.26 -6.29 -55.82
CA THR A 16 2.91 -6.82 -57.14
C THR A 16 4.00 -6.48 -58.15
N TYR A 17 4.58 -7.52 -58.73
CA TYR A 17 5.57 -7.44 -59.80
C TYR A 17 4.97 -7.84 -61.14
N TYR A 18 5.50 -7.23 -62.21
CA TYR A 18 5.13 -7.48 -63.58
C TYR A 18 6.38 -7.96 -64.33
N PHE A 19 6.26 -9.07 -65.05
CA PHE A 19 7.36 -9.73 -65.74
C PHE A 19 7.02 -9.86 -67.23
N ALA A 20 7.97 -9.50 -68.07
CA ALA A 20 7.94 -9.76 -69.51
C ALA A 20 9.36 -10.10 -69.96
N ILE A 21 9.48 -10.82 -71.07
CA ILE A 21 10.76 -11.27 -71.62
C ILE A 21 10.88 -10.90 -73.10
N GLU A 22 12.11 -10.72 -73.54
CA GLU A 22 12.52 -10.65 -74.94
C GLU A 22 13.57 -11.74 -75.17
N THR A 23 13.65 -12.28 -76.37
CA THR A 23 14.65 -13.28 -76.78
C THR A 23 15.56 -12.69 -77.84
N ILE A 24 16.84 -13.04 -77.80
CA ILE A 24 17.84 -12.61 -78.78
C ILE A 24 18.38 -13.85 -79.50
N ASP A 25 18.46 -13.83 -80.83
CA ASP A 25 19.04 -14.92 -81.63
C ASP A 25 20.58 -14.82 -81.75
N GLU A 26 21.20 -15.81 -82.40
CA GLU A 26 22.66 -15.87 -82.58
C GLU A 26 23.22 -14.73 -83.45
N ALA A 27 22.38 -14.04 -84.23
CA ALA A 27 22.74 -12.87 -85.02
C ALA A 27 22.52 -11.54 -84.28
N GLY A 28 21.96 -11.57 -83.06
CA GLY A 28 21.67 -10.40 -82.24
C GLY A 28 20.29 -9.77 -82.49
N ASN A 29 19.39 -10.43 -83.22
CA ASN A 29 18.03 -9.92 -83.44
C ASN A 29 17.19 -10.10 -82.18
N VAL A 30 16.62 -9.01 -81.66
CA VAL A 30 15.74 -9.02 -80.49
C VAL A 30 14.28 -9.25 -80.93
N SER A 31 13.55 -10.10 -80.22
CA SER A 31 12.10 -10.27 -80.40
C SER A 31 11.31 -9.05 -79.95
N GLY A 32 10.02 -9.00 -80.29
CA GLY A 32 9.09 -8.17 -79.52
C GLY A 32 8.94 -8.68 -78.09
N LEU A 33 8.51 -7.79 -77.20
CA LEU A 33 8.19 -8.09 -75.80
C LEU A 33 7.08 -9.16 -75.69
N SER A 34 7.22 -10.08 -74.74
CA SER A 34 6.20 -11.08 -74.41
C SER A 34 4.91 -10.46 -73.85
N ASN A 35 3.90 -11.30 -73.63
CA ASN A 35 2.81 -10.92 -72.71
C ASN A 35 3.37 -10.59 -71.32
N ILE A 36 2.67 -9.72 -70.59
CA ILE A 36 2.99 -9.40 -69.20
C ILE A 36 2.40 -10.48 -68.30
N ALA A 37 3.25 -11.17 -67.53
CA ALA A 37 2.85 -11.97 -66.38
C ALA A 37 2.82 -11.08 -65.12
N THR A 38 1.90 -11.35 -64.20
CA THR A 38 1.77 -10.60 -62.93
C THR A 38 1.78 -11.58 -61.76
N ALA A 39 2.47 -11.22 -60.68
CA ALA A 39 2.50 -11.98 -59.44
C ALA A 39 2.71 -11.04 -58.26
N THR A 40 1.98 -11.27 -57.17
CA THR A 40 2.16 -10.54 -55.90
C THR A 40 2.95 -11.43 -54.95
N THR A 41 4.03 -10.89 -54.38
CA THR A 41 4.77 -11.58 -53.31
C THR A 41 3.92 -11.69 -52.05
N LEU A 42 4.14 -12.75 -51.26
CA LEU A 42 3.45 -12.91 -49.98
C LEU A 42 3.78 -11.76 -49.02
N VAL A 43 2.89 -11.52 -48.06
CA VAL A 43 3.20 -10.65 -46.91
C VAL A 43 4.42 -11.20 -46.18
N SER A 44 5.30 -10.32 -45.72
CA SER A 44 6.34 -10.73 -44.77
C SER A 44 5.63 -11.03 -43.46
N THR A 45 5.71 -12.27 -42.99
CA THR A 45 5.48 -12.55 -41.58
C THR A 45 6.59 -11.87 -40.80
N ASP A 46 6.24 -10.99 -39.88
CA ASP A 46 7.20 -10.64 -38.84
C ASP A 46 7.50 -11.90 -37.99
N THR A 47 8.74 -12.00 -37.55
CA THR A 47 9.33 -13.11 -36.78
C THR A 47 10.24 -12.60 -35.66
N THR A 48 10.28 -11.27 -35.43
CA THR A 48 11.29 -10.61 -34.59
C THR A 48 10.73 -10.32 -33.20
N ALA A 49 10.79 -11.31 -32.31
CA ALA A 49 10.25 -11.15 -30.96
C ALA A 49 10.84 -9.95 -30.18
N PRO A 50 10.06 -9.40 -29.22
CA PRO A 50 10.55 -8.40 -28.27
C PRO A 50 11.81 -8.84 -27.54
N SER A 51 12.66 -7.87 -27.18
CA SER A 51 13.86 -8.12 -26.39
C SER A 51 13.52 -8.75 -25.05
N THR A 52 14.40 -9.63 -24.59
CA THR A 52 14.34 -10.17 -23.23
C THR A 52 14.40 -9.04 -22.21
N ILE A 53 13.43 -9.01 -21.29
CA ILE A 53 13.43 -8.08 -20.16
C ILE A 53 14.45 -8.59 -19.13
N THR A 54 15.56 -7.86 -18.95
CA THR A 54 16.71 -8.31 -18.11
C THR A 54 16.77 -7.66 -16.73
N ASN A 55 15.90 -6.69 -16.45
CA ASN A 55 15.90 -5.90 -15.22
C ASN A 55 14.59 -6.00 -14.42
N LEU A 56 13.85 -7.11 -14.54
CA LEU A 56 12.69 -7.35 -13.68
C LEU A 56 13.16 -7.35 -12.22
N SER A 57 12.50 -6.53 -11.41
CA SER A 57 12.81 -6.36 -9.99
C SER A 57 11.51 -6.36 -9.17
N VAL A 58 11.63 -6.70 -7.89
CA VAL A 58 10.49 -6.76 -6.95
C VAL A 58 10.88 -6.05 -5.65
N SER A 59 9.95 -5.28 -5.10
CA SER A 59 10.19 -4.38 -3.96
C SER A 59 8.92 -4.19 -3.11
N ASN A 60 9.06 -3.45 -2.00
CA ASN A 60 7.95 -3.04 -1.12
C ASN A 60 7.00 -4.19 -0.72
N PRO A 61 7.52 -5.30 -0.16
CA PRO A 61 6.68 -6.41 0.26
C PRO A 61 5.80 -5.97 1.44
N THR A 62 4.52 -6.28 1.35
CA THR A 62 3.61 -6.29 2.50
C THR A 62 3.33 -7.73 2.90
N GLN A 63 2.33 -7.92 3.75
CA GLN A 63 1.80 -9.24 4.12
C GLN A 63 1.10 -9.96 2.94
N SER A 64 0.62 -9.22 1.94
CA SER A 64 -0.19 -9.77 0.83
C SER A 64 0.01 -9.07 -0.52
N SER A 65 1.04 -8.24 -0.66
CA SER A 65 1.36 -7.52 -1.90
C SER A 65 2.86 -7.27 -2.07
N ALA A 66 3.27 -6.94 -3.29
CA ALA A 66 4.60 -6.43 -3.62
C ALA A 66 4.51 -5.52 -4.87
N VAL A 67 5.58 -4.81 -5.20
CA VAL A 67 5.67 -3.96 -6.40
C VAL A 67 6.75 -4.50 -7.33
N LEU A 68 6.34 -4.88 -8.55
CA LEU A 68 7.21 -5.25 -9.65
C LEU A 68 7.61 -4.01 -10.46
N SER A 69 8.85 -3.95 -10.93
CA SER A 69 9.36 -2.88 -11.80
C SER A 69 10.30 -3.44 -12.88
N TRP A 70 10.18 -2.95 -14.11
CA TRP A 70 10.97 -3.39 -15.27
C TRP A 70 11.08 -2.29 -16.33
N THR A 71 11.90 -2.51 -17.36
CA THR A 71 11.95 -1.65 -18.56
C THR A 71 11.22 -2.31 -19.73
N SER A 72 10.42 -1.52 -20.45
CA SER A 72 9.66 -1.95 -21.63
C SER A 72 10.60 -2.37 -22.76
N PRO A 73 10.40 -3.54 -23.39
CA PRO A 73 11.06 -3.92 -24.63
C PRO A 73 10.40 -3.22 -25.83
N GLY A 74 10.92 -3.47 -27.03
CA GLY A 74 10.27 -3.07 -28.28
C GLY A 74 9.21 -4.04 -28.76
N ASP A 75 8.70 -3.78 -29.95
CA ASP A 75 7.98 -4.71 -30.81
C ASP A 75 9.05 -5.64 -31.43
N ASP A 76 9.78 -5.13 -32.43
CA ASP A 76 11.01 -5.74 -32.96
C ASP A 76 12.20 -5.53 -32.01
N GLY A 77 12.44 -6.49 -31.12
CA GLY A 77 13.58 -6.44 -30.20
C GLY A 77 13.53 -5.23 -29.25
N ALA A 78 14.28 -4.17 -29.56
CA ALA A 78 14.42 -2.97 -28.72
C ALA A 78 13.83 -1.70 -29.37
N SER A 79 13.06 -1.86 -30.46
CA SER A 79 12.43 -0.77 -31.21
C SER A 79 10.91 -0.92 -31.23
N GLY A 80 10.14 0.17 -31.19
CA GLY A 80 8.68 0.12 -31.16
C GLY A 80 8.08 -0.05 -29.76
N ILE A 81 6.90 -0.69 -29.71
CA ILE A 81 6.08 -0.91 -28.51
C ILE A 81 5.52 -2.33 -28.59
N ALA A 82 5.84 -3.21 -27.64
CA ALA A 82 5.23 -4.54 -27.55
C ALA A 82 3.70 -4.44 -27.38
N THR A 83 2.96 -5.47 -27.79
CA THR A 83 1.49 -5.50 -27.66
C THR A 83 1.03 -5.85 -26.24
N SER A 84 1.69 -6.79 -25.56
CA SER A 84 1.27 -7.24 -24.22
C SER A 84 2.40 -7.80 -23.37
N TYR A 85 2.13 -7.91 -22.06
CA TYR A 85 2.94 -8.66 -21.10
C TYR A 85 2.17 -9.87 -20.57
N ASP A 86 2.88 -10.97 -20.34
CA ASP A 86 2.46 -12.10 -19.51
C ASP A 86 3.40 -12.12 -18.30
N ILE A 87 2.90 -11.71 -17.13
CA ILE A 87 3.66 -11.71 -15.86
C ILE A 87 3.18 -12.89 -15.03
N ARG A 88 4.09 -13.74 -14.55
CA ARG A 88 3.74 -14.91 -13.74
C ARG A 88 4.50 -14.98 -12.43
N TYR A 89 3.89 -15.64 -11.46
CA TYR A 89 4.45 -15.89 -10.14
C TYR A 89 4.25 -17.33 -9.67
N SER A 90 5.16 -17.79 -8.82
CA SER A 90 5.15 -19.13 -8.22
C SER A 90 5.86 -19.14 -6.88
N THR A 91 5.56 -20.11 -6.01
CA THR A 91 6.31 -20.38 -4.77
C THR A 91 7.57 -21.22 -5.01
N SER A 92 7.78 -21.69 -6.24
CA SER A 92 8.98 -22.38 -6.71
C SER A 92 9.66 -21.55 -7.82
N ASN A 93 10.97 -21.74 -8.02
CA ASN A 93 11.72 -21.02 -9.04
C ASN A 93 11.14 -21.26 -10.44
N ILE A 94 10.93 -20.18 -11.20
CA ILE A 94 10.35 -20.24 -12.55
C ILE A 94 11.46 -20.49 -13.59
N THR A 95 11.16 -21.33 -14.56
CA THR A 95 12.00 -21.67 -15.73
C THR A 95 11.14 -21.72 -16.98
N SER A 96 11.75 -21.80 -18.17
CA SER A 96 10.98 -21.96 -19.42
C SER A 96 10.11 -23.23 -19.43
N ASP A 97 10.57 -24.31 -18.80
CA ASP A 97 9.89 -25.61 -18.77
C ASP A 97 8.66 -25.61 -17.85
N ASN A 98 8.68 -24.84 -16.76
CA ASN A 98 7.58 -24.78 -15.79
C ASN A 98 6.71 -23.52 -15.90
N TRP A 99 7.01 -22.61 -16.84
CA TRP A 99 6.27 -21.35 -17.11
C TRP A 99 4.75 -21.54 -17.17
N ALA A 100 4.29 -22.57 -17.87
CA ALA A 100 2.86 -22.86 -18.05
C ALA A 100 2.14 -23.19 -16.73
N GLY A 101 2.86 -23.69 -15.72
CA GLY A 101 2.34 -24.01 -14.39
C GLY A 101 2.46 -22.87 -13.36
N ALA A 102 3.10 -21.75 -13.70
CA ALA A 102 3.12 -20.56 -12.86
C ALA A 102 1.82 -19.75 -13.01
N THR A 103 1.37 -19.13 -11.93
CA THR A 103 0.12 -18.36 -11.90
C THR A 103 0.31 -17.02 -12.60
N GLN A 104 -0.53 -16.69 -13.58
CA GLN A 104 -0.50 -15.37 -14.20
C GLN A 104 -1.02 -14.30 -13.22
N VAL A 105 -0.39 -13.13 -13.26
CA VAL A 105 -0.84 -11.90 -12.60
C VAL A 105 -2.08 -11.37 -13.34
N SER A 106 -2.79 -10.42 -12.74
CA SER A 106 -3.86 -9.68 -13.39
C SER A 106 -3.61 -8.19 -13.30
N GLY A 107 -3.86 -7.47 -14.39
CA GLY A 107 -3.76 -6.01 -14.42
C GLY A 107 -2.42 -5.50 -14.94
N GLU A 108 -1.74 -6.31 -15.76
CA GLU A 108 -0.57 -5.90 -16.53
C GLU A 108 -0.87 -4.58 -17.28
N PRO A 109 -0.02 -3.55 -17.15
CA PRO A 109 -0.20 -2.32 -17.89
C PRO A 109 0.05 -2.55 -19.38
N ALA A 110 -0.60 -1.78 -20.25
CA ALA A 110 -0.24 -1.73 -21.66
C ALA A 110 1.26 -1.37 -21.79
N PRO A 111 2.06 -2.10 -22.60
CA PRO A 111 3.46 -1.76 -22.80
C PRO A 111 3.62 -0.33 -23.31
N GLN A 112 4.77 0.27 -23.02
CA GLN A 112 5.14 1.60 -23.50
C GLN A 112 6.33 1.51 -24.45
N VAL A 113 6.73 2.63 -25.03
CA VAL A 113 7.89 2.70 -25.92
C VAL A 113 9.14 2.11 -25.26
N ALA A 114 9.90 1.33 -26.03
CA ALA A 114 11.11 0.66 -25.58
C ALA A 114 12.03 1.59 -24.76
N GLY A 115 12.55 1.09 -23.64
CA GLY A 115 13.33 1.88 -22.69
C GLY A 115 12.52 2.58 -21.59
N THR A 116 11.18 2.64 -21.70
CA THR A 116 10.33 3.20 -20.64
C THR A 116 10.26 2.28 -19.42
N SER A 117 10.56 2.81 -18.22
CA SER A 117 10.35 2.09 -16.96
C SER A 117 8.85 1.97 -16.63
N GLN A 118 8.38 0.75 -16.36
CA GLN A 118 7.02 0.45 -15.93
C GLN A 118 7.02 -0.30 -14.59
N SER A 119 5.87 -0.32 -13.91
CA SER A 119 5.68 -1.04 -12.66
C SER A 119 4.26 -1.55 -12.50
N LEU A 120 4.09 -2.55 -11.63
CA LEU A 120 2.80 -3.16 -11.28
C LEU A 120 2.80 -3.56 -9.80
N THR A 121 1.79 -3.12 -9.06
CA THR A 121 1.51 -3.62 -7.71
C THR A 121 0.71 -4.92 -7.81
N ILE A 122 1.29 -6.00 -7.34
CA ILE A 122 0.62 -7.32 -7.25
C ILE A 122 0.02 -7.50 -5.86
N GLY A 123 -1.20 -8.01 -5.78
CA GLY A 123 -1.92 -8.26 -4.53
C GLY A 123 -2.23 -9.74 -4.31
N SER A 124 -3.03 -10.03 -3.28
CA SER A 124 -3.54 -11.38 -2.96
C SER A 124 -2.46 -12.45 -2.72
N LEU A 125 -1.24 -12.04 -2.35
CA LEU A 125 -0.16 -12.95 -1.99
C LEU A 125 -0.39 -13.55 -0.58
N SER A 126 0.14 -14.75 -0.33
CA SER A 126 0.14 -15.36 0.99
C SER A 126 1.24 -14.77 1.88
N PRO A 127 1.02 -14.59 3.19
CA PRO A 127 2.04 -14.09 4.12
C PRO A 127 3.19 -15.09 4.34
N SER A 128 4.34 -14.61 4.84
CA SER A 128 5.54 -15.42 5.11
C SER A 128 6.00 -16.32 3.94
N THR A 129 5.62 -15.99 2.71
CA THR A 129 5.78 -16.86 1.54
C THR A 129 6.78 -16.24 0.56
N THR A 130 7.78 -17.02 0.17
CA THR A 130 8.70 -16.63 -0.92
C THR A 130 8.03 -16.85 -2.26
N TYR A 131 8.01 -15.81 -3.07
CA TYR A 131 7.50 -15.84 -4.43
C TYR A 131 8.62 -15.50 -5.42
N TYR A 132 8.60 -16.20 -6.55
CA TYR A 132 9.44 -15.99 -7.73
C TYR A 132 8.58 -15.41 -8.85
N PHE A 133 9.11 -14.45 -9.57
CA PHE A 133 8.42 -13.67 -10.61
C PHE A 133 9.23 -13.70 -11.90
N ALA A 134 8.53 -13.82 -13.03
CA ALA A 134 9.11 -13.65 -14.35
C ALA A 134 8.08 -13.06 -15.33
N ILE A 135 8.57 -12.43 -16.39
CA ILE A 135 7.78 -11.74 -17.40
C ILE A 135 8.20 -12.18 -18.80
N ARG A 136 7.24 -12.21 -19.73
CA ARG A 136 7.46 -12.22 -21.18
C ARG A 136 6.67 -11.08 -21.82
N ALA A 137 7.16 -10.58 -22.95
CA ALA A 137 6.44 -9.64 -23.79
C ALA A 137 6.03 -10.31 -25.11
N THR A 138 4.93 -9.86 -25.70
CA THR A 138 4.46 -10.32 -27.03
C THR A 138 4.27 -9.12 -27.95
N ASP A 139 4.77 -9.20 -29.18
CA ASP A 139 4.59 -8.18 -30.23
C ASP A 139 3.20 -8.23 -30.88
N ASN A 140 2.97 -7.39 -31.91
CA ASN A 140 1.72 -7.37 -32.67
C ASN A 140 1.53 -8.57 -33.62
N ALA A 141 2.59 -9.28 -33.98
CA ALA A 141 2.58 -10.47 -34.84
C ALA A 141 2.34 -11.76 -34.06
N GLY A 142 2.51 -11.72 -32.73
CA GLY A 142 2.37 -12.84 -31.81
C GLY A 142 3.68 -13.54 -31.45
N ASN A 143 4.85 -13.00 -31.82
CA ASN A 143 6.12 -13.55 -31.33
C ASN A 143 6.35 -13.14 -29.88
N VAL A 144 6.91 -14.06 -29.10
CA VAL A 144 7.04 -13.93 -27.64
C VAL A 144 8.51 -13.85 -27.27
N SER A 145 8.86 -12.90 -26.41
CA SER A 145 10.23 -12.74 -25.88
C SER A 145 10.70 -14.00 -25.17
N ALA A 146 12.02 -14.16 -25.04
CA ALA A 146 12.55 -15.09 -24.06
C ALA A 146 12.11 -14.70 -22.63
N LEU A 147 12.17 -15.67 -21.71
CA LEU A 147 11.87 -15.47 -20.30
C LEU A 147 12.83 -14.44 -19.69
N SER A 148 12.29 -13.53 -18.85
CA SER A 148 13.10 -12.56 -18.11
C SER A 148 14.10 -13.20 -17.14
N ASN A 149 14.93 -12.37 -16.52
CA ASN A 149 15.54 -12.74 -15.24
C ASN A 149 14.46 -13.08 -14.20
N ILE A 150 14.79 -13.95 -13.24
CA ILE A 150 13.86 -14.29 -12.16
C ILE A 150 14.05 -13.31 -11.01
N ALA A 151 12.99 -12.61 -10.63
CA ALA A 151 12.96 -11.76 -9.43
C ALA A 151 12.31 -12.54 -8.27
N SER A 152 12.70 -12.31 -7.02
CA SER A 152 12.14 -13.04 -5.88
C SER A 152 12.03 -12.18 -4.62
N ILE A 153 10.95 -12.35 -3.86
CA ILE A 153 10.75 -11.70 -2.56
C ILE A 153 9.99 -12.61 -1.60
N THR A 154 10.21 -12.44 -0.30
CA THR A 154 9.38 -13.05 0.75
C THR A 154 8.41 -11.99 1.27
N THR A 155 7.12 -12.30 1.27
CA THR A 155 6.09 -11.44 1.89
C THR A 155 6.33 -11.32 3.39
N LEU A 156 5.90 -10.19 3.97
CA LEU A 156 5.94 -10.03 5.42
C LEU A 156 5.08 -11.08 6.11
N SER A 157 5.40 -11.39 7.37
CA SER A 157 4.65 -12.36 8.12
C SER A 157 3.19 -11.95 8.31
N SER A 158 2.32 -12.96 8.43
CA SER A 158 1.00 -12.70 8.96
C SER A 158 1.19 -12.17 10.37
N GLN A 159 0.65 -10.98 10.65
CA GLN A 159 0.47 -10.56 12.03
C GLN A 159 -0.59 -11.48 12.60
N THR A 160 -0.13 -12.57 13.22
CA THR A 160 -0.98 -13.36 14.09
C THR A 160 -1.47 -12.43 15.18
N SER A 161 -2.71 -11.96 15.04
CA SER A 161 -3.50 -11.58 16.20
C SER A 161 -3.62 -12.84 17.04
N THR A 162 -2.67 -13.01 17.96
CA THR A 162 -2.71 -14.08 18.95
C THR A 162 -3.98 -13.86 19.76
N ALA A 163 -4.99 -14.70 19.52
CA ALA A 163 -6.11 -14.80 20.42
C ALA A 163 -5.55 -15.15 21.79
N ILE A 164 -5.54 -14.17 22.72
CA ILE A 164 -4.91 -14.28 24.03
C ILE A 164 -5.78 -15.19 24.90
N PRO A 165 -5.32 -16.41 25.30
CA PRO A 165 -6.07 -17.30 26.18
C PRO A 165 -5.36 -17.34 27.54
N SER A 166 -5.21 -16.17 28.17
CA SER A 166 -4.63 -16.00 29.51
C SER A 166 -5.32 -14.85 30.23
N ALA A 167 -6.35 -15.19 31.01
CA ALA A 167 -7.03 -14.35 32.01
C ALA A 167 -6.94 -12.82 31.81
N THR A 168 -7.37 -12.31 30.65
CA THR A 168 -7.19 -10.90 30.32
C THR A 168 -7.98 -10.02 31.28
N LEU A 169 -7.27 -9.23 32.10
CA LEU A 169 -7.90 -8.22 32.93
C LEU A 169 -8.52 -7.15 32.02
N THR A 170 -9.84 -6.99 32.10
CA THR A 170 -10.59 -6.00 31.33
C THR A 170 -10.75 -4.72 32.13
N PHE A 171 -10.11 -3.64 31.69
CA PHE A 171 -10.25 -2.31 32.28
C PHE A 171 -11.05 -1.36 31.37
N SER A 172 -11.54 -0.25 31.92
CA SER A 172 -12.24 0.78 31.13
C SER A 172 -11.30 1.93 30.75
N LEU A 173 -11.38 2.43 29.52
CA LEU A 173 -10.74 3.68 29.13
C LEU A 173 -11.73 4.84 29.10
N LYS A 174 -11.34 5.99 29.63
CA LYS A 174 -11.99 7.27 29.31
C LYS A 174 -11.08 8.08 28.41
N VAL A 175 -11.57 8.48 27.24
CA VAL A 175 -10.78 9.23 26.25
C VAL A 175 -11.18 10.72 26.27
N LYS A 176 -10.19 11.61 26.22
CA LYS A 176 -10.39 13.07 26.13
C LYS A 176 -9.53 13.69 25.02
N PRO A 177 -10.11 14.52 24.13
CA PRO A 177 -11.53 14.83 24.03
C PRO A 177 -12.35 13.60 23.61
N GLN A 178 -13.61 13.53 24.04
CA GLN A 178 -14.51 12.43 23.65
C GLN A 178 -14.89 12.51 22.15
N THR A 179 -14.85 13.72 21.58
CA THR A 179 -15.02 13.96 20.14
C THR A 179 -13.76 14.64 19.59
N LEU A 180 -13.15 14.02 18.58
CA LEU A 180 -11.96 14.47 17.88
C LEU A 180 -12.35 15.16 16.57
N ASN A 181 -12.26 16.49 16.53
CA ASN A 181 -12.40 17.24 15.28
C ASN A 181 -11.11 17.05 14.44
N LEU A 182 -11.20 16.36 13.32
CA LEU A 182 -10.05 16.00 12.48
C LEU A 182 -9.35 17.22 11.85
N GLY A 183 -10.03 18.36 11.72
CA GLY A 183 -9.46 19.62 11.23
C GLY A 183 -8.88 20.55 12.31
N SER A 184 -8.83 20.12 13.57
CA SER A 184 -8.36 20.95 14.70
C SER A 184 -6.95 20.62 15.16
N GLN A 185 -6.13 21.66 15.34
CA GLN A 185 -4.68 21.64 15.67
C GLN A 185 -4.36 21.31 17.14
N GLY A 186 -5.00 20.29 17.71
CA GLY A 186 -4.65 19.82 19.06
C GLY A 186 -3.37 18.99 19.06
N ASN A 187 -2.58 19.04 20.14
CA ASN A 187 -1.33 18.26 20.21
C ASN A 187 -1.57 16.81 20.68
N TRP A 188 -2.52 16.58 21.58
CA TRP A 188 -2.65 15.32 22.33
C TRP A 188 -4.08 14.79 22.38
N VAL A 189 -4.20 13.47 22.41
CA VAL A 189 -5.36 12.75 22.96
C VAL A 189 -4.95 12.16 24.30
N THR A 190 -5.75 12.40 25.33
CA THR A 190 -5.52 11.89 26.70
C THR A 190 -6.39 10.67 26.93
N VAL A 191 -5.81 9.59 27.44
CA VAL A 191 -6.48 8.34 27.78
C VAL A 191 -6.30 8.09 29.27
N TYR A 192 -7.41 7.93 29.98
CA TYR A 192 -7.43 7.54 31.40
C TYR A 192 -7.78 6.06 31.48
N LEU A 193 -6.81 5.24 31.88
CA LEU A 193 -7.01 3.83 32.22
C LEU A 193 -7.60 3.75 33.63
N MET A 194 -8.88 3.36 33.72
CA MET A 194 -9.59 3.14 34.99
C MET A 194 -9.30 1.72 35.47
N LEU A 195 -8.57 1.59 36.58
CA LEU A 195 -8.24 0.29 37.17
C LEU A 195 -9.39 -0.20 38.06
N SER A 196 -9.51 -1.52 38.21
CA SER A 196 -10.56 -2.19 39.00
C SER A 196 -9.97 -3.27 39.91
N GLY A 197 -10.60 -3.50 41.06
CA GLY A 197 -10.12 -4.44 42.07
C GLY A 197 -8.80 -3.96 42.70
N ASP A 198 -7.93 -4.90 43.06
CA ASP A 198 -6.65 -4.63 43.73
C ASP A 198 -5.52 -4.17 42.78
N ALA A 199 -5.82 -3.97 41.49
CA ALA A 199 -4.86 -3.58 40.46
C ALA A 199 -4.22 -2.21 40.75
N LYS A 200 -2.90 -2.17 40.94
CA LYS A 200 -2.14 -0.95 41.23
C LYS A 200 -1.44 -0.43 39.99
N ALA A 201 -1.60 0.87 39.72
CA ALA A 201 -1.00 1.51 38.55
C ALA A 201 0.54 1.43 38.52
N ASN A 202 1.20 1.31 39.68
CA ASN A 202 2.66 1.12 39.79
C ASN A 202 3.13 -0.23 39.22
N ASN A 203 2.24 -1.21 39.09
CA ASN A 203 2.58 -2.58 38.67
C ASN A 203 2.51 -2.75 37.14
N ILE A 204 2.16 -1.68 36.41
CA ILE A 204 2.04 -1.64 34.95
C ILE A 204 3.43 -1.46 34.32
N ASP A 205 3.79 -2.35 33.41
CA ASP A 205 4.97 -2.20 32.56
C ASP A 205 4.71 -1.10 31.51
N MET A 206 5.22 0.11 31.77
CA MET A 206 5.11 1.25 30.86
C MET A 206 5.74 1.01 29.48
N GLY A 207 6.70 0.09 29.35
CA GLY A 207 7.34 -0.27 28.08
C GLY A 207 6.44 -1.12 27.18
N SER A 208 5.50 -1.86 27.78
CA SER A 208 4.53 -2.73 27.09
C SER A 208 3.31 -2.00 26.51
N LEU A 209 3.11 -0.72 26.87
CA LEU A 209 1.88 0.01 26.55
C LEU A 209 1.75 0.35 25.06
N LEU A 210 0.67 -0.13 24.44
CA LEU A 210 0.33 0.14 23.04
C LEU A 210 -1.17 0.44 22.87
N LEU A 211 -1.48 1.54 22.19
CA LEU A 211 -2.83 1.89 21.72
C LEU A 211 -3.04 1.33 20.32
N ASN A 212 -4.16 0.62 20.13
CA ASN A 212 -4.47 -0.23 18.97
C ASN A 212 -3.26 -1.07 18.50
N ASN A 213 -2.53 -1.64 19.48
CA ASN A 213 -1.35 -2.49 19.28
C ASN A 213 -0.18 -1.84 18.48
N SER A 214 -0.15 -0.50 18.36
CA SER A 214 0.81 0.18 17.46
C SER A 214 1.37 1.49 18.04
N LEU A 215 0.53 2.35 18.61
CA LEU A 215 0.94 3.68 19.05
C LEU A 215 1.35 3.68 20.53
N LYS A 216 2.60 4.07 20.81
CA LYS A 216 3.10 4.24 22.19
C LYS A 216 2.63 5.55 22.83
N PRO A 217 2.51 5.62 24.17
CA PRO A 217 2.34 6.89 24.89
C PRO A 217 3.51 7.85 24.66
N ASP A 218 3.26 9.14 24.79
CA ASP A 218 4.32 10.17 24.69
C ASP A 218 5.28 10.09 25.89
N SER A 219 6.58 10.00 25.60
CA SER A 219 7.63 9.82 26.60
C SER A 219 7.79 10.99 27.57
N ASN A 220 7.30 12.18 27.23
CA ASN A 220 7.37 13.36 28.11
C ASN A 220 6.20 13.42 29.11
N PHE A 221 5.18 12.57 28.93
CA PHE A 221 3.99 12.50 29.77
C PHE A 221 3.76 11.12 30.42
N VAL A 222 4.72 10.21 30.26
CA VAL A 222 4.98 9.13 31.23
C VAL A 222 5.84 9.73 32.33
N GLY A 223 5.26 9.98 33.51
CA GLY A 223 5.90 10.79 34.55
C GLY A 223 7.19 10.21 35.09
N ILE A 224 8.16 11.07 35.43
CA ILE A 224 9.45 10.74 36.04
C ILE A 224 9.74 11.81 37.12
N ASP A 225 10.14 11.39 38.32
CA ASP A 225 10.52 12.28 39.44
C ASP A 225 12.00 12.71 39.36
N ARG A 226 12.44 13.53 40.33
CA ARG A 226 13.82 14.07 40.37
C ARG A 226 14.91 13.02 40.68
N ASN A 227 14.54 11.76 40.89
CA ASN A 227 15.39 10.60 41.12
C ASN A 227 15.19 9.49 40.07
N CYS A 228 14.56 9.80 38.94
CA CYS A 228 14.17 8.86 37.87
C CYS A 228 13.08 7.83 38.23
N ASN A 229 12.29 8.03 39.30
CA ASN A 229 11.17 7.13 39.63
C ASN A 229 9.84 7.63 39.03
N ILE A 230 9.03 6.73 38.49
CA ILE A 230 7.82 7.09 37.74
C ILE A 230 6.72 7.65 38.67
N THR A 231 6.51 8.98 38.67
CA THR A 231 5.41 9.61 39.42
C THR A 231 4.18 9.82 38.54
N ILE A 232 3.19 8.97 38.80
CA ILE A 232 1.83 9.07 38.27
C ILE A 232 1.17 10.37 38.73
N SER A 233 0.27 10.95 37.93
CA SER A 233 -0.86 11.75 38.45
C SER A 233 -1.83 10.83 39.20
N GLN A 234 -1.37 10.23 40.31
CA GLN A 234 -2.09 9.19 41.03
C GLN A 234 -3.20 9.77 41.89
N ASN A 235 -4.39 9.82 41.32
CA ASN A 235 -5.60 9.55 42.09
C ASN A 235 -5.73 8.03 42.25
N SER A 236 -6.36 7.58 43.32
CA SER A 236 -6.47 6.17 43.75
C SER A 236 -7.37 5.27 42.84
N SER A 237 -7.40 5.51 41.53
CA SER A 237 -8.36 4.87 40.60
C SER A 237 -7.88 4.73 39.14
N GLY A 238 -6.65 5.12 38.77
CA GLY A 238 -6.21 4.95 37.37
C GLY A 238 -4.89 5.59 36.97
N LEU A 239 -4.54 5.40 35.68
CA LEU A 239 -3.34 5.92 35.01
C LEU A 239 -3.74 6.90 33.88
N LEU A 240 -3.04 8.03 33.77
CA LEU A 240 -3.21 9.02 32.70
C LEU A 240 -2.10 8.85 31.66
N LEU A 241 -2.48 8.65 30.40
CA LEU A 241 -1.58 8.55 29.25
C LEU A 241 -1.90 9.65 28.24
N LYS A 242 -0.88 10.18 27.55
CA LYS A 242 -1.06 11.03 26.38
C LYS A 242 -0.53 10.33 25.14
N PHE A 243 -1.26 10.49 24.04
CA PHE A 243 -0.89 10.00 22.71
C PHE A 243 -0.89 11.17 21.74
N SER A 244 0.07 11.18 20.80
CA SER A 244 0.10 12.17 19.72
C SER A 244 -1.22 12.17 18.96
N ARG A 245 -1.82 13.36 18.76
CA ARG A 245 -3.11 13.47 18.05
C ARG A 245 -3.01 12.88 16.65
N THR A 246 -1.97 13.21 15.89
CA THR A 246 -1.72 12.68 14.54
C THR A 246 -1.60 11.16 14.56
N GLY A 247 -0.96 10.60 15.60
CA GLY A 247 -0.92 9.15 15.81
C GLY A 247 -2.31 8.54 15.95
N VAL A 248 -3.18 9.12 16.79
CA VAL A 248 -4.56 8.64 16.96
C VAL A 248 -5.41 8.85 15.70
N GLN A 249 -5.21 9.94 14.96
CA GLN A 249 -5.86 10.16 13.65
C GLN A 249 -5.47 9.09 12.63
N ASN A 250 -4.20 8.70 12.58
CA ASN A 250 -3.75 7.62 11.70
C ASN A 250 -4.33 6.24 12.09
N LEU A 251 -4.65 6.02 13.37
CA LEU A 251 -5.29 4.78 13.85
C LEU A 251 -6.79 4.68 13.52
N ILE A 252 -7.52 5.80 13.44
CA ILE A 252 -8.97 5.83 13.19
C ILE A 252 -9.34 6.24 11.76
N GLY A 253 -8.39 6.81 11.01
CA GLY A 253 -8.57 7.29 9.64
C GLY A 253 -9.31 8.63 9.54
N SER A 254 -9.80 8.92 8.33
CA SER A 254 -10.46 10.18 7.96
C SER A 254 -12.01 10.13 8.08
N ALA A 255 -12.57 9.04 8.57
CA ALA A 255 -14.00 8.79 8.61
C ALA A 255 -14.70 9.44 9.82
N ASN A 256 -15.97 9.83 9.62
CA ASN A 256 -16.86 10.25 10.70
C ASN A 256 -17.47 9.02 11.39
N GLY A 257 -17.51 9.02 12.72
CA GLY A 257 -18.11 7.90 13.46
C GLY A 257 -17.63 7.77 14.89
N SER A 258 -18.03 6.68 15.54
CA SER A 258 -17.53 6.27 16.86
C SER A 258 -16.55 5.12 16.70
N PHE A 259 -15.37 5.22 17.32
CA PHE A 259 -14.27 4.29 17.20
C PHE A 259 -13.91 3.74 18.58
N ILE A 260 -13.76 2.43 18.69
CA ILE A 260 -13.23 1.81 19.91
C ILE A 260 -11.71 1.81 19.84
N LEU A 261 -11.08 2.44 20.82
CA LEU A 261 -9.65 2.35 21.07
C LEU A 261 -9.37 1.24 22.08
N TYR A 262 -8.33 0.45 21.82
CA TYR A 262 -7.84 -0.60 22.70
C TYR A 262 -6.46 -0.21 23.21
N LEU A 263 -6.30 -0.14 24.54
CA LEU A 263 -5.00 -0.06 25.19
C LEU A 263 -4.61 -1.45 25.67
N THR A 264 -3.44 -1.90 25.27
CA THR A 264 -2.84 -3.17 25.68
C THR A 264 -1.56 -2.90 26.47
N GLY A 265 -1.21 -3.81 27.37
CA GLY A 265 0.01 -3.80 28.15
C GLY A 265 0.04 -4.93 29.17
N ASN A 266 1.06 -4.96 30.01
CA ASN A 266 1.24 -5.94 31.08
C ASN A 266 1.14 -5.27 32.45
N ILE A 267 0.53 -5.96 33.42
CA ILE A 267 0.44 -5.58 34.83
C ILE A 267 0.70 -6.84 35.68
N ASP A 268 1.61 -6.78 36.64
CA ASP A 268 2.00 -7.94 37.48
C ASP A 268 2.34 -9.22 36.66
N GLY A 269 2.95 -9.05 35.47
CA GLY A 269 3.29 -10.14 34.55
C GLY A 269 2.11 -10.72 33.75
N GLN A 270 0.89 -10.22 33.92
CA GLN A 270 -0.30 -10.60 33.15
C GLN A 270 -0.65 -9.53 32.11
N SER A 271 -1.03 -9.92 30.91
CA SER A 271 -1.50 -8.99 29.89
C SER A 271 -2.93 -8.51 30.20
N PHE A 272 -3.16 -7.20 30.05
CA PHE A 272 -4.48 -6.58 30.17
C PHE A 272 -4.93 -5.96 28.85
N VAL A 273 -6.25 -5.80 28.71
CA VAL A 273 -6.84 -4.99 27.66
C VAL A 273 -7.80 -3.99 28.28
N ALA A 274 -7.79 -2.77 27.77
CA ALA A 274 -8.73 -1.75 28.15
C ALA A 274 -9.35 -1.12 26.90
N SER A 275 -10.65 -0.92 26.90
CA SER A 275 -11.37 -0.34 25.75
C SER A 275 -12.10 0.94 26.11
N GLY A 276 -12.18 1.88 25.17
CA GLY A 276 -13.01 3.07 25.30
C GLY A 276 -13.28 3.73 23.96
N ALA A 277 -14.44 4.39 23.85
CA ALA A 277 -14.86 5.05 22.62
C ALA A 277 -14.28 6.46 22.47
N ILE A 278 -13.93 6.82 21.23
CA ILE A 278 -13.71 8.19 20.77
C ILE A 278 -14.56 8.43 19.52
N ASN A 279 -15.24 9.56 19.44
CA ASN A 279 -15.94 9.97 18.22
C ASN A 279 -14.99 10.79 17.35
N ALA A 280 -15.04 10.67 16.02
CA ALA A 280 -14.33 11.56 15.11
C ALA A 280 -15.31 12.29 14.18
N VAL A 281 -14.99 13.56 13.90
CA VAL A 281 -15.75 14.41 12.97
C VAL A 281 -14.79 15.18 12.07
N SER A 282 -15.01 15.10 10.77
CA SER A 282 -14.30 15.86 9.75
C SER A 282 -14.73 17.34 9.77
N SER A 283 -13.83 18.23 9.36
CA SER A 283 -14.12 19.66 9.23
C SER A 283 -14.98 19.92 7.99
N GLY A 284 -16.27 19.58 8.08
CA GLY A 284 -17.17 19.51 6.93
C GLY A 284 -18.67 19.42 7.27
N SER A 285 -19.12 19.97 8.41
CA SER A 285 -20.54 20.21 8.66
C SER A 285 -20.76 21.46 9.51
N THR A 286 -21.13 22.56 8.87
CA THR A 286 -21.63 23.75 9.57
C THR A 286 -23.05 23.49 10.08
N ASN A 287 -23.19 23.14 11.36
CA ASN A 287 -24.41 23.47 12.08
C ASN A 287 -24.21 24.85 12.74
N SER A 288 -25.03 25.79 12.29
CA SER A 288 -25.08 27.17 12.76
C SER A 288 -25.67 27.28 14.18
N SER A 289 -25.50 28.46 14.78
CA SER A 289 -26.00 28.88 16.11
C SER A 289 -25.49 28.08 17.32
N GLY A 290 -24.37 28.56 17.87
CA GLY A 290 -23.79 28.14 19.14
C GLY A 290 -22.47 28.88 19.36
N SER A 291 -22.53 30.18 19.69
CA SER A 291 -21.37 31.07 19.65
C SER A 291 -20.31 30.71 20.69
N CYS A 292 -19.25 30.01 20.28
CA CYS A 292 -18.00 29.98 21.04
C CYS A 292 -17.32 31.35 20.95
N CYS A 293 -17.13 32.01 22.09
CA CYS A 293 -16.41 33.26 22.17
C CYS A 293 -14.99 33.13 21.62
N ASP A 294 -14.60 34.08 20.78
CA ASP A 294 -13.22 34.31 20.39
C ASP A 294 -12.42 34.79 21.62
N CYS A 295 -11.60 33.90 22.19
CA CYS A 295 -10.72 34.20 23.32
C CYS A 295 -9.33 34.70 22.91
N THR A 296 -9.23 35.46 21.80
CA THR A 296 -8.02 36.25 21.49
C THR A 296 -7.93 37.58 22.26
N LYS A 297 -8.85 37.86 23.19
CA LYS A 297 -8.78 39.04 24.09
C LYS A 297 -8.54 38.67 25.55
N ILE A 298 -7.52 39.31 26.12
CA ILE A 298 -7.14 39.27 27.53
C ILE A 298 -8.29 39.81 28.38
N CYS A 299 -8.92 38.95 29.18
CA CYS A 299 -9.84 39.37 30.23
C CYS A 299 -9.47 38.72 31.57
N ASN A 300 -9.16 39.59 32.54
CA ASN A 300 -9.04 39.27 33.96
C ASN A 300 -10.40 38.87 34.58
N CYS A 301 -10.35 38.50 35.87
CA CYS A 301 -11.47 38.34 36.82
C CYS A 301 -12.15 36.95 36.85
N GLN A 302 -12.59 36.42 37.99
CA GLN A 302 -12.24 36.65 39.41
C GLN A 302 -12.69 35.44 40.25
N ASN A 303 -12.22 35.34 41.51
CA ASN A 303 -12.41 34.17 42.38
C ASN A 303 -13.84 33.94 42.87
N ASP A 304 -14.25 32.65 42.95
CA ASP A 304 -15.61 32.23 43.27
C ASP A 304 -15.68 30.69 43.55
N GLY A 305 -16.18 30.10 44.66
CA GLY A 305 -16.72 30.67 45.90
C GLY A 305 -17.73 29.80 46.74
N PHE A 306 -17.91 28.47 46.57
CA PHE A 306 -18.90 27.66 47.33
C PHE A 306 -18.36 26.35 47.98
N ASN A 307 -19.14 25.80 48.91
CA ASN A 307 -18.69 24.94 50.01
C ASN A 307 -19.65 23.73 50.22
N PHE A 308 -19.14 22.58 50.66
CA PHE A 308 -19.92 21.37 51.04
C PHE A 308 -19.93 21.18 52.57
N PRO A 309 -20.87 20.42 53.17
CA PRO A 309 -21.02 20.37 54.63
C PRO A 309 -19.93 19.55 55.34
N PHE A 310 -19.26 20.23 56.28
CA PHE A 310 -18.52 19.82 57.51
C PHE A 310 -18.22 18.32 57.77
N PHE A 311 -17.03 17.92 58.24
CA PHE A 311 -15.97 18.66 58.95
C PHE A 311 -14.56 18.39 58.37
N GLY A 312 -13.65 19.38 58.39
CA GLY A 312 -12.21 19.08 58.17
C GLY A 312 -11.30 20.09 57.47
N LYS A 313 -11.50 21.41 57.60
CA LYS A 313 -10.59 22.51 57.14
C LYS A 313 -10.31 22.65 55.61
N LEU A 314 -10.88 23.75 55.08
CA LEU A 314 -10.31 24.66 54.05
C LEU A 314 -10.18 24.20 52.59
N GLY A 315 -11.06 24.74 51.73
CA GLY A 315 -10.85 24.81 50.27
C GLY A 315 -12.16 24.81 49.46
N HIS A 316 -12.73 25.98 49.14
CA HIS A 316 -13.99 26.10 48.38
C HIS A 316 -13.83 25.66 46.90
N MET A 317 -14.87 25.06 46.32
CA MET A 317 -14.92 24.63 44.92
C MET A 317 -16.31 24.88 44.32
N LYS A 318 -16.46 25.84 43.39
CA LYS A 318 -17.73 26.05 42.66
C LYS A 318 -17.87 25.09 41.49
N ILE A 319 -19.01 24.41 41.43
CA ILE A 319 -19.53 23.81 40.19
C ILE A 319 -20.50 24.81 39.56
N LYS A 320 -20.36 25.08 38.25
CA LYS A 320 -21.39 25.71 37.43
C LYS A 320 -21.93 24.68 36.45
N SER A 321 -23.24 24.43 36.48
CA SER A 321 -23.95 23.82 35.38
C SER A 321 -24.39 24.90 34.39
N CYS A 322 -24.39 24.57 33.10
CA CYS A 322 -25.30 25.19 32.14
C CYS A 322 -26.29 24.12 31.67
N LYS A 323 -27.51 24.54 31.41
CA LYS A 323 -28.59 23.73 30.87
C LYS A 323 -29.02 24.42 29.58
N ASP A 324 -29.07 23.63 28.51
CA ASP A 324 -29.43 23.97 27.13
C ASP A 324 -28.67 25.19 26.53
#